data_AF-A0A1F2WQR6-F1
#
_entry.id   AF-A0A1F2WQR6-F1
#
_cell.length_a   1.000
_cell.length_b   1.000
_cell.length_c   1.000
_cell.angle_alpha   90.00
_cell.angle_beta   90.00
_cell.angle_gamma   90.00
#
_symmetry.space_group_name_H-M   'P 1'
#
loop_
_entity.id
_entity.type
_entity.pdbx_description
1 polymer ?
#
loop_
_entity_poly.entity_id
_entity_poly.type
_entity_poly.pdbx_seq_one_letter_code
_entity_poly.pdbx_strand_id
1 'polypeptide(L)' 'MRELEALLEYLVKHNEDHAGEIKDLAGRAKALGKDEAYDHMVRGADLLNDSNESLKRALAELRGQDVSR' A
#
# COMPACT_ATOMS: atom_id res chain seq x y z
N MET A 1 19.92 4.63 10.62
CA MET A 1 19.95 4.60 9.14
C MET A 1 19.56 3.22 8.63
N ARG A 2 20.38 2.16 8.81
CA ARG A 2 20.03 0.78 8.42
C ARG A 2 18.69 0.26 8.98
N GLU A 3 18.37 0.56 10.23
CA GLU A 3 17.10 0.15 10.84
C GLU A 3 15.89 0.86 10.21
N LEU A 4 16.00 2.17 9.94
CA LEU A 4 14.93 2.95 9.30
C LEU A 4 14.64 2.42 7.88
N GLU A 5 15.68 2.14 7.10
CA GLU A 5 15.52 1.55 5.77
C GLU A 5 14.82 0.18 5.83
N ALA A 6 15.25 -0.69 6.75
CA ALA A 6 14.64 -2.01 6.93
C ALA A 6 13.17 -1.93 7.35
N LEU A 7 12.82 -0.97 8.22
CA LEU A 7 11.44 -0.72 8.63
C LEU A 7 10.58 -0.19 7.47
N LEU A 8 11.12 0.67 6.61
CA LEU A 8 10.41 1.17 5.42
C LEU A 8 10.17 0.04 4.40
N GLU A 9 11.18 -0.80 4.14
CA GLU A 9 11.02 -1.97 3.27
C GLU A 9 9.96 -2.94 3.79
N TYR A 10 10.01 -3.22 5.10
CA TYR A 10 9.01 -4.04 5.76
C TYR A 10 7.60 -3.44 5.63
N LEU A 11 7.46 -2.14 5.88
CA LEU A 11 6.18 -1.46 5.82
C LEU A 11 5.60 -1.43 4.41
N VAL A 12 6.42 -1.18 3.38
CA VAL A 12 5.99 -1.24 1.97
C VAL A 12 5.41 -2.62 1.66
N LYS A 13 6.15 -3.68 1.97
CA LYS A 13 5.69 -5.05 1.73
C LYS A 13 4.42 -5.37 2.51
N HIS A 14 4.35 -4.99 3.78
CA HIS A 14 3.20 -5.26 4.63
C HIS A 14 1.93 -4.54 4.14
N ASN A 15 2.07 -3.32 3.65
CA ASN A 15 0.98 -2.58 3.04
C ASN A 15 0.53 -3.20 1.70
N GLU A 16 1.46 -3.72 0.89
CA GLU A 16 1.11 -4.46 -0.35
C GLU A 16 0.29 -5.72 -0.01
N ASP A 17 0.71 -6.48 1.02
CA ASP A 17 -0.03 -7.65 1.51
C ASP A 17 -1.45 -7.25 2.00
N HIS A 18 -1.55 -6.21 2.85
CA HIS A 18 -2.84 -5.69 3.33
C HIS A 18 -3.75 -5.19 2.21
N ALA A 19 -3.20 -4.51 1.20
CA ALA A 19 -3.98 -4.06 0.05
C ALA A 19 -4.58 -5.25 -0.72
N GLY A 20 -3.84 -6.36 -0.83
CA GLY A 20 -4.35 -7.62 -1.37
C GLY A 20 -5.50 -8.19 -0.54
N GLU A 21 -5.30 -8.33 0.77
CA GLU A 21 -6.34 -8.83 1.69
C GLU A 21 -7.62 -7.98 1.65
N ILE A 22 -7.48 -6.65 1.60
CA ILE A 22 -8.61 -5.74 1.48
C ILE A 22 -9.37 -5.94 0.16
N LYS A 23 -8.66 -6.17 -0.95
CA LYS A 23 -9.29 -6.45 -2.26
C LYS A 23 -10.07 -7.77 -2.25
N ASP A 24 -9.55 -8.80 -1.59
CA ASP A 24 -10.26 -10.07 -1.42
C ASP A 24 -11.54 -9.89 -0.57
N LEU A 25 -11.45 -9.12 0.51
CA LEU A 25 -12.60 -8.76 1.33
C LEU A 25 -13.63 -7.91 0.54
N ALA A 26 -13.16 -6.99 -0.29
CA ALA A 26 -14.02 -6.21 -1.18
C ALA A 26 -14.78 -7.14 -2.12
N GLY A 27 -14.11 -8.13 -2.73
CA GLY A 27 -14.76 -9.14 -3.58
C GLY A 27 -15.90 -9.87 -2.87
N ARG A 28 -15.73 -10.18 -1.58
CA ARG A 28 -16.79 -10.77 -0.74
C ARG A 28 -17.94 -9.80 -0.49
N ALA A 29 -17.66 -8.53 -0.23
CA ALA A 29 -18.69 -7.49 -0.10
C ALA A 29 -19.50 -7.34 -1.39
N LYS A 30 -18.83 -7.37 -2.56
CA LYS A 30 -19.48 -7.33 -3.88
C LYS A 30 -20.41 -8.52 -4.10
N ALA A 31 -19.97 -9.74 -3.75
CA ALA A 31 -20.79 -10.95 -3.86
C ALA A 31 -22.06 -10.91 -2.97
N LEU A 32 -22.04 -10.11 -1.90
CA LEU A 32 -23.18 -9.88 -1.00
C LEU A 32 -24.07 -8.69 -1.43
N GLY A 33 -23.81 -8.08 -2.59
CA GLY A 33 -24.55 -6.91 -3.08
C GLY A 33 -24.29 -5.63 -2.26
N LYS A 34 -23.16 -5.55 -1.56
CA LYS A 34 -22.77 -4.38 -0.76
C LYS A 34 -21.82 -3.47 -1.55
N ASP A 35 -22.36 -2.85 -2.58
CA ASP A 35 -21.57 -2.06 -3.56
C ASP A 35 -20.82 -0.90 -2.92
N GLU A 36 -21.44 -0.12 -2.04
CA GLU A 36 -20.75 0.99 -1.35
C GLU A 36 -19.59 0.51 -0.46
N ALA A 37 -19.77 -0.63 0.23
CA ALA A 37 -18.70 -1.21 1.04
C ALA A 37 -17.54 -1.71 0.18
N TYR A 38 -17.85 -2.33 -0.98
CA TYR A 38 -16.85 -2.69 -1.97
C TYR A 38 -16.05 -1.46 -2.44
N ASP A 39 -16.72 -0.38 -2.83
CA ASP A 39 -16.07 0.83 -3.33
C ASP A 39 -15.17 1.47 -2.27
N HIS A 40 -15.62 1.51 -1.00
CA HIS A 40 -14.80 1.99 0.11
C HIS A 40 -13.57 1.12 0.37
N MET A 41 -13.70 -0.20 0.30
CA MET A 41 -12.57 -1.12 0.48
C MET A 41 -11.56 -1.02 -0.66
N VAL A 42 -12.02 -1.00 -1.91
CA VAL A 42 -11.14 -0.81 -3.08
C VAL A 42 -10.38 0.50 -2.96
N ARG A 43 -11.08 1.60 -2.64
CA ARG A 43 -10.44 2.90 -2.40
C ARG A 43 -9.41 2.83 -1.26
N GLY A 44 -9.69 2.11 -0.19
CA GLY A 44 -8.75 1.92 0.91
C GLY A 44 -7.48 1.18 0.49
N ALA A 45 -7.61 0.12 -0.32
CA ALA A 45 -6.47 -0.61 -0.86
C ALA A 45 -5.64 0.26 -1.82
N ASP A 46 -6.28 1.09 -2.64
CA ASP A 46 -5.58 1.99 -3.55
C ASP A 46 -4.81 3.08 -2.79
N LEU A 47 -5.39 3.65 -1.73
CA LEU A 47 -4.69 4.60 -0.86
C LEU A 47 -3.47 3.98 -0.14
N LEU A 48 -3.52 2.69 0.23
CA LEU A 48 -2.36 1.98 0.74
C LEU A 48 -1.25 1.84 -0.30
N ASN A 49 -1.61 1.57 -1.57
CA ASN A 49 -0.63 1.52 -2.66
C ASN A 49 0.00 2.90 -2.91
N ASP A 50 -0.79 3.97 -2.91
CA ASP A 50 -0.28 5.35 -3.05
C ASP A 50 0.66 5.72 -1.89
N SER A 51 0.32 5.29 -0.67
CA SER A 51 1.21 5.42 0.49
C SER A 51 2.55 4.73 0.25
N ASN A 52 2.54 3.51 -0.31
CA ASN A 52 3.76 2.78 -0.64
C ASN A 52 4.64 3.50 -1.66
N GLU A 53 4.07 4.18 -2.64
CA GLU A 53 4.86 4.98 -3.58
C GLU A 53 5.60 6.13 -2.88
N SER A 54 4.97 6.75 -1.88
CA SER A 54 5.63 7.77 -1.05
C SER A 54 6.74 7.17 -0.17
N LEU A 55 6.50 6.00 0.43
CA LEU A 55 7.50 5.28 1.23
C LEU A 55 8.70 4.82 0.40
N LYS A 56 8.46 4.34 -0.84
CA LYS A 56 9.51 3.94 -1.79
C LYS A 56 10.39 5.12 -2.18
N ARG A 57 9.81 6.30 -2.41
CA ARG A 57 10.56 7.55 -2.66
C ARG A 57 11.42 7.95 -1.46
N ALA A 58 10.85 7.93 -0.25
CA ALA A 58 11.61 8.21 0.96
C ALA A 58 12.78 7.22 1.16
N LEU A 59 12.56 5.94 0.87
CA LEU A 59 13.62 4.92 0.90
C LEU A 59 14.72 5.19 -0.15
N ALA A 60 14.35 5.63 -1.35
CA ALA A 60 15.30 6.01 -2.39
C ALA A 60 16.15 7.23 -1.96
N GLU A 61 15.53 8.26 -1.38
CA GLU A 61 16.24 9.43 -0.85
C GLU A 61 17.23 9.04 0.27
N LEU A 62 16.81 8.18 1.21
CA LEU A 62 17.68 7.68 2.28
C LEU A 62 18.90 6.91 1.75
N ARG A 63 18.75 6.27 0.59
CA ARG A 63 19.82 5.53 -0.09
C ARG A 63 20.69 6.39 -0.99
N GLY A 64 20.37 7.67 -1.13
CA GLY A 64 21.03 8.57 -2.08
C GLY A 64 20.79 8.18 -3.55
N GLN A 65 19.68 7.51 -3.84
CA GLN A 65 19.26 7.22 -5.21
C GLN A 65 18.53 8.46 -5.76
N ASP A 66 18.96 8.96 -6.91
CA ASP A 66 18.32 10.12 -7.55
C ASP A 66 16.88 9.77 -7.94
N VAL A 67 15.91 10.40 -7.26
CA VAL A 67 14.47 10.22 -7.48
C VAL A 67 13.95 11.18 -8.57
N SER A 68 14.85 11.96 -9.19
CA SER A 68 14.52 12.91 -10.25
C SER A 68 14.47 12.22 -11.61
N ARG A 69 13.33 11.61 -11.97
CA ARG A 69 12.91 11.41 -13.37
C ARG A 69 11.43 11.08 -13.48
#